data_AF-A0A7X7MN48-F1
#
_entry.id   AF-A0A7X7MN48-F1
#
_cell.length_a   1.000
_cell.length_b   1.000
_cell.length_c   1.000
_cell.angle_alpha   90.00
_cell.angle_beta   90.00
_cell.angle_gamma   90.00
#
_symmetry.space_group_name_H-M   'P 1'
#
loop_
_entity.id
_entity.type
_entity.pdbx_description
1 polymer ?
#
loop_
_entity_poly.entity_id
_entity_poly.type
_entity_poly.pdbx_seq_one_letter_code
_entity_poly.pdbx_strand_id
1 'polypeptide(L)'
;MAKKRNRLFEIRSILGLTQADFGQRLGVTKTYIYLIESGRKPLSDNILNLAELLLAQYDPQKPSDIPQDSLVQIRAELAHLRTELAVCKAQLKEAHATIALQARTIASLHAASTPKN
;
A
#
# COMPACT_ATOMS: atom_id res chain seq x y z
N MET A 1 15.53 10.66 -17.23
CA MET A 1 16.49 11.27 -16.27
C MET A 1 16.30 10.60 -14.91
N ALA A 2 17.26 9.80 -14.44
CA ALA A 2 17.13 9.08 -13.19
C ALA A 2 17.07 10.07 -12.01
N LYS A 3 15.98 10.04 -11.24
CA LYS A 3 15.81 10.85 -10.03
C LYS A 3 16.90 10.46 -9.04
N LYS A 4 17.88 11.34 -8.81
CA LYS A 4 18.95 11.10 -7.83
C LYS A 4 18.26 10.93 -6.47
N ARG A 5 18.31 9.72 -5.91
CA ARG A 5 17.73 9.43 -4.58
C ARG A 5 18.52 10.24 -3.55
N ASN A 6 17.91 11.31 -3.07
CA ASN A 6 18.44 12.14 -2.01
C ASN A 6 17.85 11.64 -0.69
N ARG A 7 18.66 11.54 0.38
CA ARG A 7 18.24 11.12 1.72
C ARG A 7 16.98 11.85 2.20
N LEU A 8 16.86 13.14 1.88
CA LEU A 8 15.68 13.94 2.21
C LEU A 8 14.39 13.39 1.59
N PHE A 9 14.45 12.90 0.35
CA PHE A 9 13.32 12.27 -0.34
C PHE A 9 12.93 10.93 0.29
N GLU A 10 13.91 10.14 0.72
CA GLU A 10 13.67 8.84 1.36
C GLU A 10 12.92 9.03 2.67
N ILE A 11 13.40 9.92 3.53
CA ILE A 11 12.76 10.24 4.81
C ILE A 11 11.32 10.72 4.58
N ARG A 12 11.10 11.66 3.67
CA ARG A 12 9.75 12.14 3.35
C ARG A 12 8.83 11.02 2.90
N SER A 13 9.34 10.10 2.08
CA SER A 13 8.57 8.98 1.54
C SER A 13 8.20 7.96 2.63
N ILE A 14 9.10 7.69 3.58
CA ILE A 14 8.83 6.83 4.74
C ILE A 14 7.73 7.44 5.61
N LEU A 15 7.77 8.75 5.81
CA LEU A 15 6.76 9.49 6.57
C LEU A 15 5.42 9.65 5.84
N GLY A 16 5.34 9.29 4.55
CA GLY A 16 4.12 9.45 3.75
C GLY A 16 3.67 10.89 3.54
N LEU A 17 4.59 11.86 3.64
CA LEU A 17 4.27 13.29 3.57
C LEU A 17 4.38 13.86 2.16
N THR A 18 3.54 14.83 1.82
CA THR A 18 3.77 15.64 0.61
C THR A 18 4.97 16.56 0.80
N GLN A 19 5.53 17.10 -0.29
CA GLN A 19 6.60 18.11 -0.19
C GLN A 19 6.16 19.38 0.57
N ALA A 20 4.86 19.70 0.55
CA ALA A 20 4.33 20.85 1.26
C ALA A 20 4.30 20.60 2.78
N ASP A 21 3.71 19.48 3.19
CA ASP A 21 3.60 19.12 4.62
C ASP A 21 4.97 18.87 5.24
N PHE A 22 5.86 18.22 4.49
CA PHE A 22 7.22 18.00 4.94
C PHE A 22 8.00 19.31 5.07
N GLY A 23 7.83 20.23 4.12
CA GLY A 23 8.38 21.58 4.23
C GLY A 23 7.86 22.30 5.47
N GLN A 24 6.54 22.27 5.70
CA GLN A 24 5.91 22.90 6.86
C GLN A 24 6.48 22.36 8.18
N ARG A 25 6.66 21.04 8.32
CA ARG A 25 7.26 20.42 9.51
C ARG A 25 8.72 20.78 9.71
N LEU A 26 9.46 20.98 8.61
CA LEU A 26 10.86 21.40 8.62
C LEU A 26 11.03 22.92 8.73
N GLY A 27 9.94 23.70 8.75
CA GLY A 27 9.99 25.17 8.76
C GLY A 27 10.47 25.79 7.44
N VAL A 28 10.29 25.10 6.30
CA VAL A 28 10.70 25.55 4.97
C VAL A 28 9.57 25.46 3.95
N THR A 29 9.72 26.14 2.81
CA THR A 29 8.68 26.11 1.77
C THR A 29 8.68 24.81 0.97
N LYS A 30 7.54 24.43 0.40
CA LYS A 30 7.42 23.33 -0.58
C LYS A 30 8.48 23.43 -1.69
N THR A 31 8.68 24.64 -2.23
CA THR A 31 9.66 24.91 -3.30
C THR A 31 11.08 24.60 -2.84
N TYR A 32 11.41 24.90 -1.59
CA TYR A 32 12.72 24.60 -1.03
C TYR A 32 12.99 23.08 -0.99
N ILE A 33 12.00 22.29 -0.55
CA ILE A 33 12.08 20.82 -0.59
C ILE A 33 12.25 20.32 -2.03
N TYR A 34 11.46 20.83 -2.98
CA TYR A 34 11.60 20.48 -4.39
C TYR A 34 13.02 20.73 -4.93
N LEU A 35 13.62 21.89 -4.63
CA LEU A 35 14.96 22.23 -5.11
C LEU A 35 16.02 21.25 -4.58
N ILE A 36 15.89 20.81 -3.33
CA ILE A 36 16.81 19.83 -2.74
C ILE A 36 16.58 18.43 -3.33
N GLU A 37 15.34 17.97 -3.41
CA GLU A 37 15.00 16.63 -3.93
C GLU A 37 15.29 16.49 -5.44
N SER A 38 15.23 17.59 -6.19
CA SER A 38 15.60 17.62 -7.61
C SER A 38 17.10 17.78 -7.85
N GLY A 39 17.90 17.96 -6.79
CA GLY A 39 19.34 18.17 -6.86
C GLY A 39 19.75 19.56 -7.38
N ARG A 40 18.80 20.50 -7.50
CA ARG A 40 19.04 21.90 -7.88
C ARG A 40 19.63 22.73 -6.74
N LYS A 41 19.50 22.26 -5.49
CA LYS A 41 20.10 22.84 -4.30
C LYS A 41 20.73 21.73 -3.45
N PRO A 42 21.95 21.92 -2.90
CA PRO A 42 22.55 20.95 -2.00
C PRO A 42 21.72 20.79 -0.72
N LEU A 43 21.71 19.58 -0.18
CA LEU A 43 21.14 19.30 1.14
C LEU A 43 22.11 19.81 2.21
N SER A 44 21.64 20.69 3.08
CA SER A 44 22.38 21.17 4.25
C SER A 44 22.18 20.23 5.44
N ASP A 45 23.21 20.07 6.27
CA ASP A 45 23.18 19.22 7.47
C ASP A 45 22.04 19.59 8.43
N ASN A 46 21.75 20.87 8.62
CA ASN A 46 20.63 21.31 9.49
C ASN A 46 19.27 20.73 9.05
N ILE A 47 19.00 20.73 7.74
CA ILE A 47 17.75 20.20 7.19
C ILE A 47 17.73 18.68 7.29
N LEU A 48 18.88 18.03 7.09
CA LEU A 48 19.01 16.59 7.25
C LEU A 48 18.75 16.18 8.72
N ASN A 49 19.39 16.85 9.68
CA ASN A 49 19.22 16.60 11.11
C ASN A 49 17.76 16.77 11.55
N LEU A 50 17.09 17.83 11.09
CA LEU A 50 15.66 18.03 11.37
C LEU A 50 14.79 16.93 10.76
N ALA A 51 15.08 16.50 9.54
CA ALA A 51 14.37 15.39 8.90
C ALA A 51 14.57 14.07 9.65
N GLU A 52 15.79 13.80 10.12
CA GLU A 52 16.09 12.60 10.91
C GLU A 52 15.42 12.63 12.28
N LEU A 53 15.34 13.79 12.94
CA LEU A 53 14.57 13.95 14.17
C LEU A 53 13.07 13.68 13.95
N LEU A 54 12.50 14.19 12.85
CA LEU A 54 11.11 13.88 12.49
C LEU A 54 10.90 12.38 12.26
N LEU A 55 11.86 11.72 11.61
CA LEU A 55 11.81 10.28 11.40
C LEU A 55 11.89 9.50 12.70
N ALA A 56 12.75 9.91 13.63
CA ALA A 56 12.90 9.26 14.93
C ALA A 56 11.65 9.38 15.81
N GLN A 57 10.86 10.45 15.63
CA GLN A 57 9.61 10.68 16.35
C GLN A 57 8.39 10.02 15.69
N TYR A 58 8.54 9.45 14.50
CA TYR A 58 7.45 8.86 13.75
C TYR A 58 7.00 7.52 14.36
N ASP A 59 5.76 7.48 14.84
CA ASP A 59 5.10 6.24 15.27
C ASP A 59 4.21 5.68 14.15
N PRO A 60 4.58 4.54 13.53
CA PRO A 60 3.81 3.94 12.45
C PRO A 60 2.41 3.45 12.86
N GLN A 61 2.11 3.33 14.16
CA GLN A 61 0.80 2.92 14.65
C GLN A 61 -0.15 4.10 14.90
N LYS A 62 0.35 5.34 14.83
CA LYS A 62 -0.43 6.56 15.06
C LYS A 62 -0.28 7.52 13.86
N PRO A 63 -0.99 7.28 12.75
CA PRO A 63 -0.80 7.98 11.49
C PRO A 63 -1.41 9.40 11.49
N SER A 64 -1.50 10.08 12.63
CA SER A 64 -2.13 11.40 12.78
C SER A 64 -1.51 12.52 11.92
N ASP A 65 -0.49 12.18 11.15
CA ASP A 65 0.34 13.06 10.34
C ASP A 65 0.25 12.79 8.83
N ILE A 66 -0.51 11.78 8.39
CA ILE A 66 -0.73 11.52 6.96
C ILE A 66 -1.69 12.59 6.41
N PRO A 67 -1.31 13.30 5.33
CA PRO A 67 -2.19 14.27 4.67
C PRO A 67 -3.51 13.60 4.29
N GLN A 68 -4.65 14.23 4.61
CA GLN A 68 -5.99 13.69 4.40
C GLN A 68 -6.18 13.10 3.00
N ASP A 69 -5.62 13.75 1.97
CA ASP A 69 -5.71 13.31 0.58
C ASP A 69 -5.05 11.93 0.34
N SER A 70 -3.90 11.67 0.98
CA SER A 70 -3.25 10.36 0.91
C SER A 70 -4.03 9.29 1.69
N LEU A 71 -4.67 9.64 2.80
CA LEU A 71 -5.58 8.74 3.51
C LEU A 71 -6.82 8.39 2.67
N VAL A 72 -7.38 9.36 1.94
CA VAL A 72 -8.53 9.14 1.04
C VAL A 72 -8.14 8.19 -0.09
N GLN A 73 -6.97 8.36 -0.69
CA GLN A 73 -6.49 7.49 -1.76
C GLN A 73 -6.22 6.07 -1.27
N ILE A 74 -5.54 5.91 -0.12
CA ILE A 74 -5.32 4.60 0.50
C ILE A 74 -6.66 3.95 0.86
N ARG A 75 -7.63 4.70 1.40
CA ARG A 75 -8.97 4.16 1.71
C ARG A 75 -9.71 3.69 0.46
N ALA A 76 -9.57 4.40 -0.66
CA ALA A 76 -10.17 4.01 -1.94
C ALA A 76 -9.52 2.72 -2.49
N GLU A 77 -8.19 2.63 -2.48
CA GLU A 77 -7.47 1.41 -2.87
C GLU A 77 -7.83 0.22 -1.99
N LEU A 78 -7.93 0.43 -0.67
CA LEU A 78 -8.30 -0.62 0.28
C LEU A 78 -9.77 -1.06 0.10
N ALA A 79 -10.67 -0.14 -0.25
CA ALA A 79 -12.05 -0.49 -0.63
C ALA A 79 -12.09 -1.36 -1.89
N HIS A 80 -11.27 -1.02 -2.90
CA HIS A 80 -11.15 -1.81 -4.13
C HIS A 80 -10.63 -3.23 -3.85
N LEU A 81 -9.54 -3.36 -3.09
CA LEU A 81 -8.99 -4.66 -2.71
C LEU A 81 -9.99 -5.50 -1.90
N ARG A 82 -10.81 -4.87 -1.06
CA ARG A 82 -11.90 -5.56 -0.34
C ARG A 82 -12.97 -6.09 -1.28
N THR A 83 -13.35 -5.33 -2.30
CA THR A 83 -14.31 -5.78 -3.30
C THR A 83 -13.75 -6.94 -4.14
N GLU A 84 -12.49 -6.86 -4.57
CA GLU A 84 -11.83 -7.95 -5.29
C GLU A 84 -11.75 -9.23 -4.44
N LEU A 85 -11.36 -9.08 -3.16
CA LEU A 85 -11.31 -10.22 -2.23
C LEU A 85 -12.69 -10.86 -2.04
N ALA A 86 -13.75 -10.05 -1.96
CA ALA A 86 -15.12 -10.57 -1.84
C ALA A 86 -15.53 -11.38 -3.08
N VAL A 87 -15.18 -10.91 -4.27
CA VAL A 87 -15.43 -11.63 -5.53
C VAL A 87 -14.66 -12.95 -5.56
N CYS A 88 -13.36 -12.94 -5.26
CA CYS A 88 -12.54 -14.15 -5.22
C CYS A 88 -13.10 -15.18 -4.22
N LYS A 89 -13.58 -14.73 -3.05
CA LYS A 89 -14.21 -15.62 -2.06
C LYS A 89 -15.50 -16.24 -2.59
N ALA A 90 -16.33 -15.49 -3.31
CA ALA A 90 -17.54 -16.00 -3.93
C ALA A 90 -17.22 -17.07 -4.98
N GLN A 91 -16.27 -16.79 -5.87
CA GLN A 91 -15.81 -17.73 -6.90
C GLN A 91 -15.25 -19.02 -6.30
N LEU A 92 -14.45 -18.93 -5.22
CA LEU A 92 -13.93 -20.11 -4.53
C LEU A 92 -15.06 -20.98 -3.95
N LYS A 93 -16.09 -20.34 -3.36
CA LYS A 93 -17.25 -21.04 -2.82
C LYS A 93 -18.02 -21.78 -3.92
N GLU A 94 -18.22 -21.15 -5.08
CA GLU A 94 -18.87 -21.77 -6.24
C GLU A 94 -18.06 -22.93 -6.82
N ALA A 95 -16.74 -22.77 -6.94
CA ALA A 95 -15.85 -23.83 -7.39
C ALA A 95 -15.92 -25.05 -6.47
N HIS A 96 -15.89 -24.84 -5.14
CA HIS A 96 -16.06 -25.92 -4.17
C HIS A 96 -17.41 -26.64 -4.30
N ALA A 97 -18.51 -25.89 -4.48
CA ALA A 97 -19.83 -26.48 -4.67
C ALA A 97 -19.89 -27.34 -5.95
N THR A 98 -19.26 -26.87 -7.03
CA THR A 98 -19.18 -27.57 -8.32
C THR A 98 -18.39 -28.87 -8.19
N ILE A 99 -17.22 -28.83 -7.55
CA ILE A 99 -16.39 -30.02 -7.29
C ILE A 99 -17.17 -31.04 -6.46
N ALA A 100 -17.88 -30.59 -5.42
CA ALA A 100 -18.69 -31.48 -4.59
C ALA A 100 -19.81 -32.17 -5.38
N LEU A 101 -20.47 -31.46 -6.31
CA LEU A 101 -21.50 -32.02 -7.18
C LEU A 101 -20.92 -33.03 -8.18
N GLN A 102 -19.78 -32.69 -8.79
CA GLN A 102 -19.07 -33.59 -9.71
C GLN A 102 -18.65 -34.89 -8.99
N ALA A 103 -18.09 -34.79 -7.78
CA ALA A 103 -17.70 -35.96 -6.99
C ALA A 103 -18.89 -36.89 -6.70
N ARG A 104 -20.06 -36.35 -6.36
CA ARG A 104 -21.30 -37.14 -6.17
C ARG A 104 -21.75 -37.83 -7.45
N THR A 105 -21.67 -37.13 -8.57
CA THR A 105 -22.08 -37.65 -9.89
C THR A 105 -21.16 -38.79 -10.34
N ILE A 106 -19.85 -38.63 -10.14
CA ILE A 106 -18.88 -39.69 -10.44
C ILE A 106 -19.15 -40.93 -9.57
N ALA A 107 -19.43 -40.73 -8.28
CA ALA A 107 -19.74 -41.83 -7.37
C ALA A 107 -21.01 -42.60 -7.77
N SER A 108 -22.07 -41.90 -8.22
CA SER A 108 -23.30 -42.57 -8.67
C SER A 108 -23.12 -43.32 -9.99
N LEU A 109 -22.35 -42.76 -10.94
CA LEU A 109 -22.02 -43.43 -12.20
C LEU A 109 -21.16 -44.69 -11.98
N HIS A 110 -20.22 -44.63 -11.02
CA HIS A 110 -19.41 -45.78 -10.64
C HIS A 110 -20.25 -46.90 -10.01
N ALA A 111 -21.16 -46.55 -9.09
CA ALA A 111 -22.07 -47.51 -8.46
C ALA A 111 -23.05 -48.17 -9.45
N ALA A 112 -23.45 -47.46 -10.51
CA ALA A 112 -24.30 -48.00 -11.56
C ALA A 112 -23.57 -48.93 -12.54
N SER A 113 -22.25 -48.77 -12.69
CA SER A 113 -21.42 -49.58 -13.59
C SER A 113 -20.81 -50.83 -12.94
N THR A 114 -20.89 -50.98 -11.61
CA THR A 114 -20.43 -52.21 -10.93
C THR A 114 -21.50 -53.31 -10.99
N PRO A 115 -21.26 -54.44 -11.68
CA PRO A 115 -22.22 -55.54 -11.73
C PRO A 115 -22.28 -56.27 -10.38
N LYS A 116 -23.51 -56.51 -9.89
CA LYS A 116 -23.77 -57.40 -8.75
C LYS A 116 -23.50 -58.84 -9.19
N ASN A 117 -22.32 -59.37 -8.84
CA ASN A 117 -22.08 -60.82 -8.80
C ASN A 117 -22.59 -61.39 -7.48
#